data_AF-M2ZVG4-F1
#
_entry.id   AF-M2ZVG4-F1
#
_cell.length_a   1.000
_cell.length_b   1.000
_cell.length_c   1.000
_cell.angle_alpha   90.00
_cell.angle_beta   90.00
_cell.angle_gamma   90.00
#
_symmetry.space_group_name_H-M   'P 1'
#
loop_
_entity.id
_entity.type
_entity.pdbx_description
1 polymer ?
#
loop_
_entity_poly.entity_id
_entity_poly.type
_entity_poly.pdbx_seq_one_letter_code
_entity_poly.pdbx_strand_id
1 'polypeptide(L)'
;MNLDDETSVHSPSADQKIASAATAITMSKIDEPARTAPETHAITMSSTTQPCRIAQDSPLLSLPPELRNQIYELILISPPESKPTITPTYLPPALISVCHQIRTESLKLWLSSNTFSITILNCEVELAKRFQNTFMSTSGLKEGPKMSFRMKGSPNWGNLMHWCEAVYMGETTWFQCKENAKGLSVVVTAATRMAGTPGRKGWERVREDLEGWRHVAGIVDERWLVDDGEGEGEGGGQV
;
A
#
# COMPACT_ATOMS: atom_id res chain seq x y z
N MET A 1 -54.14 1.14 27.21
CA MET A 1 -54.85 0.14 28.04
C MET A 1 -54.82 -1.16 27.25
N ASN A 2 -54.15 -2.16 27.84
CA ASN A 2 -54.04 -3.60 27.53
C ASN A 2 -53.47 -3.98 26.14
N LEU A 3 -52.27 -4.56 26.02
CA LEU A 3 -51.69 -5.83 26.54
C LEU A 3 -52.10 -7.07 25.73
N ASP A 4 -51.09 -7.93 25.55
CA ASP A 4 -51.09 -9.34 25.16
C ASP A 4 -51.04 -9.65 23.65
N ASP A 5 -50.35 -10.67 23.14
CA ASP A 5 -49.20 -11.49 23.59
C ASP A 5 -48.82 -12.44 22.42
N GLU A 6 -47.58 -12.91 22.46
CA GLU A 6 -47.05 -14.24 22.05
C GLU A 6 -47.32 -14.97 20.69
N THR A 7 -46.20 -15.18 19.98
CA THR A 7 -45.53 -16.45 19.54
C THR A 7 -46.24 -17.59 18.75
N SER A 8 -45.61 -18.02 17.64
CA SER A 8 -45.46 -19.42 17.12
C SER A 8 -44.65 -19.37 15.79
N VAL A 9 -43.42 -19.87 15.56
CA VAL A 9 -42.72 -21.19 15.60
C VAL A 9 -43.25 -22.28 14.64
N HIS A 10 -42.52 -22.55 13.53
CA HIS A 10 -42.16 -23.90 12.97
C HIS A 10 -41.40 -23.77 11.61
N SER A 11 -40.09 -24.05 11.55
CA SER A 11 -39.44 -25.28 10.98
C SER A 11 -39.16 -25.21 9.45
N PRO A 12 -38.23 -26.00 8.82
CA PRO A 12 -37.29 -27.01 9.33
C PRO A 12 -35.82 -26.91 8.81
N SER A 13 -35.01 -27.79 9.39
CA SER A 13 -33.65 -28.24 9.09
C SER A 13 -33.44 -28.86 7.69
N ALA A 14 -32.22 -28.77 7.15
CA ALA A 14 -31.62 -29.84 6.33
C ALA A 14 -30.08 -29.79 6.37
N ASP A 15 -29.50 -30.84 6.94
CA ASP A 15 -28.13 -31.31 6.78
C ASP A 15 -27.70 -31.43 5.31
N GLN A 16 -26.43 -31.11 5.00
CA GLN A 16 -25.67 -31.96 4.09
C GLN A 16 -24.15 -31.93 4.33
N LYS A 17 -23.70 -32.98 5.02
CA LYS A 17 -22.35 -33.55 4.95
C LYS A 17 -22.04 -33.97 3.51
N ILE A 18 -20.87 -33.59 3.00
CA ILE A 18 -20.12 -34.43 2.06
C ILE A 18 -18.64 -34.40 2.46
N ALA A 19 -18.22 -35.46 3.14
CA ALA A 19 -16.84 -35.91 3.13
C ALA A 19 -16.69 -36.88 1.95
N SER A 20 -15.60 -36.78 1.20
CA SER A 20 -15.13 -37.89 0.38
C SER A 20 -13.61 -37.94 0.37
N ALA A 21 -13.12 -39.17 0.52
CA ALA A 21 -11.78 -39.56 0.89
C ALA A 21 -11.02 -40.14 -0.30
N ALA A 22 -9.70 -40.13 -0.18
CA ALA A 22 -8.70 -41.04 -0.76
C ALA A 22 -8.62 -41.08 -2.31
N THR A 23 -7.42 -41.04 -2.89
CA THR A 23 -6.57 -42.24 -2.92
C THR A 23 -5.12 -41.86 -3.27
N ALA A 24 -4.19 -42.26 -2.41
CA ALA A 24 -2.76 -42.34 -2.72
C ALA A 24 -2.52 -43.60 -3.57
N ILE A 25 -1.82 -43.46 -4.69
CA ILE A 25 -1.36 -44.58 -5.51
C ILE A 25 0.14 -44.76 -5.31
N THR A 26 0.44 -45.95 -4.82
CA THR A 26 1.71 -46.52 -4.44
C THR A 26 2.57 -46.90 -5.66
N MET A 27 3.88 -46.79 -5.47
CA MET A 27 4.91 -47.21 -6.41
C MET A 27 4.86 -48.71 -6.69
N SER A 28 5.09 -49.09 -7.95
CA SER A 28 5.46 -50.46 -8.32
C SER A 28 6.59 -50.45 -9.35
N LYS A 29 7.67 -51.09 -8.92
CA LYS A 29 8.87 -51.56 -9.62
C LYS A 29 8.48 -52.67 -10.59
N ILE A 30 9.10 -52.76 -11.78
CA ILE A 30 9.43 -54.02 -12.49
C ILE A 30 10.37 -53.72 -13.68
N ASP A 31 11.23 -54.71 -13.87
CA ASP A 31 12.40 -55.00 -14.71
C ASP A 31 12.64 -54.42 -16.10
N GLU A 32 13.96 -54.28 -16.32
CA GLU A 32 14.75 -54.27 -17.54
C GLU A 32 14.62 -55.59 -18.33
N PRO A 33 14.67 -55.59 -19.68
CA PRO A 33 15.88 -56.12 -20.30
C PRO A 33 16.30 -55.46 -21.65
N ALA A 34 17.61 -55.34 -21.80
CA ALA A 34 18.44 -55.59 -22.98
C ALA A 34 18.08 -55.00 -24.37
N ARG A 35 19.06 -54.20 -24.86
CA ARG A 35 19.60 -54.14 -26.23
C ARG A 35 18.65 -53.80 -27.38
N THR A 36 18.79 -52.58 -27.89
CA THR A 36 19.24 -52.36 -29.29
C THR A 36 19.74 -50.92 -29.47
N ALA A 37 21.01 -50.75 -29.80
CA ALA A 37 21.45 -49.57 -30.54
C ALA A 37 20.93 -49.70 -31.97
N PRO A 38 20.48 -48.60 -32.60
CA PRO A 38 21.37 -47.99 -33.57
C PRO A 38 21.28 -46.46 -33.67
N GLU A 39 22.34 -45.90 -34.24
CA GLU A 39 22.32 -44.73 -35.12
C GLU A 39 22.04 -43.36 -34.49
N THR A 40 23.17 -42.76 -34.13
CA THR A 40 23.49 -41.33 -34.22
C THR A 40 22.85 -40.65 -35.44
N HIS A 41 21.66 -40.10 -35.25
CA HIS A 41 21.23 -38.93 -36.01
C HIS A 41 21.56 -37.69 -35.18
N ALA A 42 22.60 -36.97 -35.62
CA ALA A 42 22.93 -35.66 -35.12
C ALA A 42 21.71 -34.75 -35.34
N ILE A 43 20.92 -34.56 -34.28
CA ILE A 43 19.95 -33.47 -34.20
C ILE A 43 20.81 -32.20 -34.14
N THR A 44 20.98 -31.59 -35.31
CA THR A 44 21.46 -30.21 -35.44
C THR A 44 20.64 -29.37 -34.49
N MET A 45 21.27 -28.97 -33.38
CA MET A 45 20.69 -28.02 -32.44
C MET A 45 20.39 -26.75 -33.22
N SER A 46 19.10 -26.58 -33.54
CA SER A 46 18.58 -25.34 -34.07
C SER A 46 18.97 -24.27 -33.08
N SER A 47 19.90 -23.44 -33.50
CA SER A 47 20.40 -22.30 -32.77
C SER A 47 19.19 -21.44 -32.48
N THR A 48 18.68 -21.49 -31.25
CA THR A 48 17.75 -20.48 -30.76
C THR A 48 18.44 -19.16 -31.02
N THR A 49 17.91 -18.40 -31.97
CA THR A 49 18.41 -17.10 -32.38
C THR A 49 18.34 -16.19 -31.16
N GLN A 50 19.39 -16.22 -30.35
CA GLN A 50 19.53 -15.38 -29.19
C GLN A 50 19.56 -13.97 -29.76
N PRO A 51 18.60 -13.09 -29.40
CA PRO A 51 18.59 -11.74 -29.90
C PRO A 51 19.96 -11.14 -29.61
N CYS A 52 20.65 -10.73 -30.66
CA CYS A 52 21.97 -10.13 -30.59
C CYS A 52 21.86 -8.97 -29.58
N ARG A 53 22.47 -9.13 -28.40
CA ARG A 53 22.46 -8.09 -27.38
C ARG A 53 23.19 -6.91 -28.00
N ILE A 54 22.45 -5.86 -28.37
CA ILE A 54 23.03 -4.60 -28.83
C ILE A 54 24.07 -4.20 -27.77
N ALA A 55 25.32 -4.09 -28.18
CA ALA A 55 26.39 -3.64 -27.31
C ALA A 55 25.95 -2.31 -26.66
N GLN A 56 25.84 -2.31 -25.33
CA GLN A 56 25.42 -1.13 -24.60
C GLN A 56 26.64 -0.22 -24.44
N ASP A 57 26.85 0.67 -25.41
CA ASP A 57 27.96 1.65 -25.41
C ASP A 57 27.73 2.83 -24.46
N SER A 58 27.02 2.61 -23.35
CA SER A 58 26.80 3.67 -22.35
C SER A 58 28.04 3.84 -21.48
N PRO A 59 28.68 5.03 -21.45
CA PRO A 59 29.82 5.27 -20.57
C PRO A 59 29.47 5.04 -19.10
N LEU A 60 28.24 5.40 -18.70
CA LEU A 60 27.74 5.19 -17.33
C LEU A 60 27.69 3.71 -16.94
N LEU A 61 27.23 2.84 -17.86
CA LEU A 61 27.13 1.40 -17.58
C LEU A 61 28.48 0.68 -17.66
N SER A 62 29.50 1.33 -18.25
CA SER A 62 30.88 0.83 -18.23
C SER A 62 31.60 1.05 -16.88
N LEU A 63 31.07 1.94 -16.03
CA LEU A 63 31.62 2.19 -14.70
C LEU A 63 31.33 1.00 -13.76
N PRO A 64 32.19 0.73 -12.77
CA PRO A 64 31.88 -0.17 -11.67
C PRO A 64 30.59 0.21 -10.93
N PRO A 65 29.82 -0.75 -10.40
CA PRO A 65 28.57 -0.49 -9.67
C PRO A 65 28.70 0.52 -8.53
N GLU A 66 29.85 0.55 -7.84
CA GLU A 66 30.12 1.45 -6.73
C GLU A 66 30.11 2.92 -7.19
N LEU A 67 30.75 3.21 -8.33
CA LEU A 67 30.77 4.55 -8.90
C LEU A 67 29.39 4.94 -9.46
N ARG A 68 28.65 3.98 -10.03
CA ARG A 68 27.26 4.24 -10.47
C ARG A 68 26.36 4.61 -9.29
N ASN A 69 26.46 3.89 -8.18
CA ASN A 69 25.71 4.19 -6.96
C ASN A 69 26.03 5.58 -6.42
N GLN A 70 27.30 5.99 -6.38
CA GLN A 70 27.69 7.35 -5.97
C GLN A 70 27.06 8.41 -6.88
N ILE A 71 27.04 8.18 -8.20
CA ILE A 71 26.35 9.07 -9.14
C ILE A 71 24.84 9.11 -8.87
N TYR A 72 24.22 7.96 -8.61
CA TYR A 72 22.79 7.89 -8.28
C TYR A 72 22.46 8.62 -6.98
N GLU A 73 23.29 8.49 -5.95
CA GLU A 73 23.13 9.18 -4.67
C GLU A 73 23.12 10.71 -4.87
N LEU A 74 24.08 11.22 -5.62
CA LEU A 74 24.19 12.66 -5.91
C LEU A 74 22.98 13.22 -6.66
N ILE A 75 22.30 12.40 -7.49
CA ILE A 75 21.19 12.85 -8.33
C ILE A 75 19.83 12.63 -7.64
N LEU A 76 19.67 11.52 -6.91
CA LEU A 76 18.37 11.04 -6.44
C LEU A 76 18.09 11.35 -4.97
N ILE A 77 19.12 11.48 -4.14
CA ILE A 77 18.91 11.75 -2.71
C ILE A 77 18.72 13.25 -2.54
N SER A 78 17.51 13.62 -2.16
CA SER A 78 17.21 15.02 -1.91
C SER A 78 17.76 15.43 -0.54
N PRO A 79 18.27 16.66 -0.39
CA PRO A 79 18.68 17.16 0.91
C PRO A 79 17.46 17.21 1.86
N PRO A 80 17.67 17.15 3.19
CA PRO A 80 16.58 17.11 4.17
C PRO A 80 15.56 18.25 4.05
N GLU A 81 16.00 19.39 3.54
CA GLU A 81 15.23 20.61 3.33
C GLU A 81 14.31 20.55 2.10
N SER A 82 14.62 19.68 1.11
CA SER A 82 13.94 19.61 -0.19
C SER A 82 13.33 18.23 -0.43
N LYS A 83 12.40 17.81 0.42
CA LYS A 83 11.71 16.51 0.28
C LYS A 83 10.92 16.41 -1.03
N PRO A 84 11.05 15.32 -1.81
CA PRO A 84 10.21 15.08 -2.98
C PRO A 84 8.74 15.11 -2.58
N THR A 85 7.95 15.98 -3.23
CA THR A 85 6.52 16.09 -2.96
C THR A 85 5.74 15.17 -3.88
N ILE A 86 4.96 14.25 -3.31
CA ILE A 86 4.07 13.37 -4.05
C ILE A 86 2.73 14.08 -4.25
N THR A 87 2.35 14.21 -5.51
CA THR A 87 1.07 14.72 -6.00
C THR A 87 0.39 13.62 -6.85
N PRO A 88 -0.90 13.75 -7.17
CA PRO A 88 -1.58 12.79 -8.06
C PRO A 88 -0.92 12.67 -9.45
N THR A 89 -0.27 13.73 -9.91
CA THR A 89 0.45 13.81 -11.19
C THR A 89 1.97 13.62 -11.03
N TYR A 90 2.42 13.11 -9.89
CA TYR A 90 3.84 12.96 -9.62
C TYR A 90 4.48 11.97 -10.58
N LEU A 91 5.60 12.41 -11.18
CA LEU A 91 6.43 11.58 -12.04
C LEU A 91 7.73 11.22 -11.30
N PRO A 92 8.15 9.94 -11.31
CA PRO A 92 9.45 9.54 -10.80
C PRO A 92 10.59 10.30 -11.50
N PRO A 93 11.76 10.45 -10.85
CA PRO A 93 12.94 11.02 -11.49
C PRO A 93 13.26 10.36 -12.84
N ALA A 94 13.60 11.18 -13.84
CA ALA A 94 13.86 10.73 -15.20
C ALA A 94 14.89 9.61 -15.29
N LEU A 95 15.90 9.62 -14.40
CA LEU A 95 16.95 8.61 -14.32
C LEU A 95 16.39 7.18 -14.13
N ILE A 96 15.32 7.04 -13.36
CA ILE A 96 14.66 5.74 -13.07
C ILE A 96 13.89 5.22 -14.31
N SER A 97 13.73 6.05 -15.33
CA SER A 97 12.99 5.73 -16.57
C SER A 97 13.89 5.44 -17.77
N VAL A 98 15.22 5.46 -17.61
CA VAL A 98 16.17 5.35 -18.75
C VAL A 98 16.26 3.92 -19.30
N CYS A 99 16.68 2.96 -18.49
CA CYS A 99 16.80 1.55 -18.89
C CYS A 99 16.60 0.61 -17.70
N HIS A 100 16.38 -0.68 -17.96
CA HIS A 100 16.11 -1.68 -16.93
C HIS A 100 17.21 -1.78 -15.86
N GLN A 101 18.48 -1.71 -16.25
CA GLN A 101 19.59 -1.80 -15.31
C GLN A 101 19.63 -0.59 -14.37
N ILE A 102 19.65 0.64 -14.91
CA ILE A 102 19.64 1.87 -14.12
C ILE A 102 18.41 1.89 -13.21
N ARG A 103 17.23 1.57 -13.73
CA ARG A 103 15.99 1.51 -12.94
C ARG A 103 16.13 0.57 -11.74
N THR A 104 16.66 -0.63 -11.92
CA THR A 104 16.77 -1.62 -10.85
C THR A 104 17.75 -1.18 -9.76
N GLU A 105 18.88 -0.60 -10.15
CA GLU A 105 19.90 -0.13 -9.21
C GLU A 105 19.43 1.14 -8.46
N SER A 106 18.88 2.10 -9.20
CA SER A 106 18.57 3.43 -8.68
C SER A 106 17.23 3.54 -7.96
N LEU A 107 16.21 2.77 -8.36
CA LEU A 107 14.86 2.86 -7.76
C LEU A 107 14.92 2.53 -6.27
N LYS A 108 15.61 1.44 -5.91
CA LYS A 108 15.75 1.01 -4.51
C LYS A 108 16.43 2.07 -3.66
N LEU A 109 17.54 2.62 -4.15
CA LEU A 109 18.28 3.69 -3.49
C LEU A 109 17.41 4.93 -3.28
N TRP A 110 16.75 5.41 -4.33
CA TRP A 110 15.89 6.58 -4.27
C TRP A 110 14.76 6.40 -3.24
N LEU A 111 14.13 5.23 -3.25
CA LEU A 111 13.01 4.89 -2.39
C LEU A 111 13.40 4.73 -0.91
N SER A 112 14.54 4.10 -0.60
CA SER A 112 14.98 3.88 0.78
C SER A 112 15.61 5.11 1.45
N SER A 113 16.24 5.96 0.65
CA SER A 113 17.07 7.07 1.16
C SER A 113 16.32 8.40 1.23
N ASN A 114 15.19 8.55 0.54
CA ASN A 114 14.39 9.78 0.59
C ASN A 114 13.27 9.70 1.63
N THR A 115 12.87 10.87 2.11
CA THR A 115 11.59 11.05 2.80
C THR A 115 10.65 11.81 1.89
N PHE A 116 9.51 11.21 1.57
CA PHE A 116 8.51 11.77 0.68
C PHE A 116 7.55 12.68 1.43
N SER A 117 7.16 13.80 0.82
CA SER A 117 6.16 14.69 1.39
C SER A 117 4.84 14.56 0.65
N ILE A 118 3.79 14.14 1.35
CA ILE A 118 2.45 13.95 0.79
C ILE A 118 1.53 14.99 1.42
N THR A 119 0.77 15.71 0.60
CA THR A 119 -0.23 16.65 1.11
C THR A 119 -1.56 15.93 1.23
N ILE A 120 -2.09 15.85 2.44
CA ILE A 120 -3.38 15.25 2.75
C ILE A 120 -4.41 16.37 2.86
N LEU A 121 -5.48 16.29 2.07
CA LEU A 121 -6.58 17.25 2.04
C LEU A 121 -7.78 16.62 2.72
N ASN A 122 -8.40 17.31 3.67
CA ASN A 122 -9.63 16.85 4.36
C ASN A 122 -9.50 15.41 4.90
N CYS A 123 -8.34 15.06 5.44
CA CYS A 123 -8.02 13.70 5.94
C CYS A 123 -8.04 12.56 4.88
N GLU A 124 -8.11 12.87 3.59
CA GLU A 124 -8.15 11.88 2.52
C GLU A 124 -6.78 11.19 2.32
N VAL A 125 -6.74 9.87 2.56
CA VAL A 125 -5.48 9.10 2.61
C VAL A 125 -5.12 8.39 1.29
N GLU A 126 -6.01 8.38 0.30
CA GLU A 126 -5.88 7.52 -0.89
C GLU A 126 -4.59 7.73 -1.68
N LEU A 127 -4.10 8.97 -1.79
CA LEU A 127 -2.81 9.24 -2.45
C LEU A 127 -1.64 8.57 -1.72
N ALA A 128 -1.66 8.56 -0.38
CA ALA A 128 -0.63 7.92 0.42
C ALA A 128 -0.69 6.40 0.29
N LYS A 129 -1.90 5.81 0.35
CA LYS A 129 -2.12 4.37 0.12
C LYS A 129 -1.61 3.95 -1.25
N ARG A 130 -2.01 4.66 -2.31
CA ARG A 130 -1.57 4.38 -3.67
C ARG A 130 -0.06 4.44 -3.81
N PHE A 131 0.57 5.45 -3.21
CA PHE A 131 2.03 5.59 -3.24
C PHE A 131 2.73 4.43 -2.51
N GLN A 132 2.27 4.08 -1.31
CA GLN A 132 2.82 2.96 -0.54
C GLN A 132 2.61 1.62 -1.26
N ASN A 133 1.43 1.36 -1.81
CA ASN A 133 1.15 0.13 -2.54
C ASN A 133 2.05 0.02 -3.79
N THR A 134 2.18 1.11 -4.55
CA THR A 134 3.08 1.16 -5.71
C THR A 134 4.54 0.90 -5.29
N PHE A 135 4.97 1.45 -4.15
CA PHE A 135 6.30 1.22 -3.60
C PHE A 135 6.53 -0.26 -3.22
N MET A 136 5.61 -0.85 -2.46
CA MET A 136 5.76 -2.21 -1.95
C MET A 136 5.77 -3.23 -3.09
N SER A 137 4.95 -3.01 -4.12
CA SER A 137 4.92 -3.89 -5.29
C SER A 137 6.17 -3.79 -6.19
N THR A 138 6.86 -2.64 -6.22
CA THR A 138 7.94 -2.40 -7.21
C THR A 138 9.35 -2.50 -6.64
N SER A 139 9.53 -2.30 -5.34
CA SER A 139 10.87 -2.17 -4.74
C SER A 139 11.43 -3.47 -4.16
N GLY A 140 10.56 -4.44 -3.81
CA GLY A 140 10.97 -5.63 -3.04
C GLY A 140 11.55 -5.30 -1.66
N LEU A 141 11.34 -4.08 -1.16
CA LEU A 141 11.79 -3.66 0.17
C LEU A 141 10.84 -4.21 1.24
N LYS A 142 11.42 -4.58 2.39
CA LYS A 142 10.66 -5.05 3.55
C LYS A 142 9.95 -3.91 4.29
N GLU A 143 10.53 -2.73 4.26
CA GLU A 143 10.02 -1.52 4.91
C GLU A 143 9.40 -0.61 3.86
N GLY A 144 8.27 0.00 4.21
CA GLY A 144 7.59 0.98 3.37
C GLY A 144 8.39 2.27 3.19
N PRO A 145 7.95 3.16 2.28
CA PRO A 145 8.60 4.44 2.08
C PRO A 145 8.52 5.30 3.35
N LYS A 146 9.59 6.05 3.62
CA LYS A 146 9.53 7.11 4.63
C LYS A 146 8.64 8.23 4.12
N MET A 147 7.45 8.38 4.71
CA MET A 147 6.50 9.42 4.34
C MET A 147 6.39 10.46 5.44
N SER A 148 6.21 11.71 5.01
CA SER A 148 5.88 12.83 5.86
C SER A 148 4.65 13.51 5.30
N PHE A 149 3.67 13.74 6.15
CA PHE A 149 2.38 14.27 5.74
C PHE A 149 2.29 15.75 6.03
N ARG A 150 1.73 16.51 5.09
CA ARG A 150 1.31 17.90 5.28
C ARG A 150 -0.19 17.94 5.25
N MET A 151 -0.80 18.31 6.37
CA MET A 151 -2.23 18.41 6.47
C MET A 151 -2.74 19.75 5.92
N LYS A 152 -3.81 19.72 5.13
CA LYS A 152 -4.53 20.89 4.63
C LYS A 152 -6.04 20.61 4.61
N GLY A 153 -6.83 21.67 4.52
CA GLY A 153 -8.29 21.58 4.43
C GLY A 153 -8.99 21.58 5.79
N SER A 154 -10.17 20.98 5.82
CA SER A 154 -11.09 20.97 6.97
C SER A 154 -11.15 19.60 7.64
N PRO A 155 -11.56 19.54 8.92
CA PRO A 155 -11.97 18.30 9.57
C PRO A 155 -12.98 17.52 8.73
N ASN A 156 -12.80 16.21 8.66
CA ASN A 156 -13.74 15.28 8.03
C ASN A 156 -13.61 13.93 8.77
N TRP A 157 -14.63 13.56 9.54
CA TRP A 157 -14.55 12.41 10.42
C TRP A 157 -14.53 11.09 9.63
N GLY A 158 -15.35 10.97 8.58
CA GLY A 158 -15.39 9.77 7.74
C GLY A 158 -14.03 9.46 7.10
N ASN A 159 -13.38 10.45 6.51
CA ASN A 159 -12.05 10.30 5.93
C ASN A 159 -10.99 9.99 6.98
N LEU A 160 -11.07 10.58 8.18
CA LEU A 160 -10.18 10.24 9.28
C LEU A 160 -10.35 8.77 9.71
N MET A 161 -11.58 8.27 9.78
CA MET A 161 -11.87 6.88 10.12
C MET A 161 -11.30 5.92 9.08
N HIS A 162 -11.46 6.23 7.79
CA HIS A 162 -10.82 5.47 6.70
C HIS A 162 -9.29 5.49 6.79
N TRP A 163 -8.70 6.62 7.17
CA TRP A 163 -7.26 6.68 7.40
C TRP A 163 -6.84 5.81 8.60
N CYS A 164 -7.53 5.91 9.73
CA CYS A 164 -7.27 5.05 10.88
C CYS A 164 -7.36 3.55 10.53
N GLU A 165 -8.33 3.16 9.71
CA GLU A 165 -8.47 1.79 9.21
C GLU A 165 -7.25 1.37 8.37
N ALA A 166 -6.85 2.22 7.41
CA ALA A 166 -5.68 1.97 6.58
C ALA A 166 -4.38 1.85 7.40
N VAL A 167 -4.25 2.64 8.48
CA VAL A 167 -3.11 2.54 9.41
C VAL A 167 -3.16 1.23 10.18
N TYR A 168 -4.33 0.84 10.69
CA TYR A 168 -4.52 -0.43 11.41
C TYR A 168 -4.17 -1.64 10.55
N MET A 169 -4.57 -1.63 9.27
CA MET A 169 -4.27 -2.69 8.30
C MET A 169 -2.82 -2.66 7.79
N GLY A 170 -2.03 -1.64 8.13
CA GLY A 170 -0.65 -1.48 7.66
C GLY A 170 -0.52 -1.02 6.20
N GLU A 171 -1.60 -0.53 5.60
CA GLU A 171 -1.61 0.01 4.23
C GLU A 171 -0.97 1.40 4.15
N THR A 172 -0.89 2.10 5.28
CA THR A 172 -0.26 3.41 5.40
C THR A 172 0.36 3.61 6.79
N THR A 173 1.09 4.71 6.97
CA THR A 173 1.69 5.06 8.27
C THR A 173 0.81 6.06 9.02
N TRP A 174 0.91 6.08 10.35
CA TRP A 174 0.23 7.10 11.14
C TRP A 174 0.78 8.51 10.86
N PHE A 175 -0.01 9.52 11.20
CA PHE A 175 0.37 10.92 11.07
C PHE A 175 1.21 11.35 12.29
N GLN A 176 2.33 12.04 12.05
CA GLN A 176 3.14 12.64 13.11
C GLN A 176 3.17 14.16 12.93
N CYS A 177 2.48 14.88 13.81
CA CYS A 177 2.54 16.34 13.83
C CYS A 177 3.85 16.86 14.44
N LYS A 178 4.18 18.12 14.12
CA LYS A 178 5.25 18.86 14.80
C LYS A 178 4.82 19.25 16.21
N GLU A 179 5.78 19.51 17.11
CA GLU A 179 5.56 19.84 18.53
C GLU A 179 4.61 21.04 18.76
N ASN A 180 4.48 21.95 17.79
CA ASN A 180 3.64 23.14 17.89
C ASN A 180 2.33 23.06 17.07
N ALA A 181 1.94 21.85 16.65
CA ALA A 181 0.70 21.68 15.91
C ALA A 181 -0.53 21.95 16.78
N LYS A 182 -1.60 22.48 16.18
CA LYS A 182 -2.89 22.76 16.83
C LYS A 182 -4.05 22.26 15.97
N GLY A 183 -5.22 22.13 16.57
CA GLY A 183 -6.47 21.79 15.88
C GLY A 183 -6.40 20.45 15.15
N LEU A 184 -6.77 20.46 13.86
CA LEU A 184 -6.83 19.31 12.95
C LEU A 184 -5.64 18.35 13.07
N SER A 185 -4.40 18.87 13.07
CA SER A 185 -3.20 18.04 13.09
C SER A 185 -3.02 17.25 14.38
N VAL A 186 -3.43 17.80 15.53
CA VAL A 186 -3.37 17.12 16.83
C VAL A 186 -4.38 16.00 16.85
N VAL A 187 -5.59 16.28 16.37
CA VAL A 187 -6.69 15.29 16.32
C VAL A 187 -6.31 14.08 15.48
N VAL A 188 -5.85 14.33 14.25
CA VAL A 188 -5.41 13.27 13.33
C VAL A 188 -4.23 12.49 13.90
N THR A 189 -3.26 13.15 14.54
CA THR A 189 -2.10 12.46 15.15
C THR A 189 -2.56 11.49 16.23
N ALA A 190 -3.43 11.92 17.14
CA ALA A 190 -3.90 11.07 18.22
C ALA A 190 -4.73 9.89 17.70
N ALA A 191 -5.68 10.14 16.80
CA ALA A 191 -6.54 9.11 16.21
C ALA A 191 -5.74 8.06 15.42
N THR A 192 -4.86 8.50 14.51
CA THR A 192 -4.04 7.57 13.70
C THR A 192 -3.03 6.81 14.55
N ARG A 193 -2.47 7.43 15.61
CA ARG A 193 -1.60 6.73 16.57
C ARG A 193 -2.35 5.69 17.39
N MET A 194 -3.58 5.99 17.82
CA MET A 194 -4.43 5.03 18.51
C MET A 194 -4.68 3.79 17.65
N ALA A 195 -4.95 3.99 16.36
CA ALA A 195 -5.17 2.91 15.40
C ALA A 195 -3.90 2.09 15.10
N GLY A 196 -2.74 2.75 14.99
CA GLY A 196 -1.45 2.08 14.70
C GLY A 196 -0.74 1.47 15.90
N THR A 197 -1.33 1.51 17.11
CA THR A 197 -0.69 0.95 18.31
C THR A 197 -0.68 -0.59 18.24
N PRO A 198 0.49 -1.26 18.30
CA PRO A 198 0.56 -2.72 18.27
C PRO A 198 -0.20 -3.37 19.43
N GLY A 199 -0.80 -4.53 19.18
CA GLY A 199 -1.44 -5.34 20.23
C GLY A 199 -2.82 -4.87 20.68
N ARG A 200 -3.45 -3.93 19.97
CA ARG A 200 -4.87 -3.61 20.16
C ARG A 200 -5.75 -4.82 19.81
N LYS A 201 -6.92 -4.88 20.45
CA LYS A 201 -8.04 -5.77 20.07
C LYS A 201 -8.47 -5.46 18.62
N GLY A 202 -9.27 -6.33 18.00
CA GLY A 202 -9.71 -6.19 16.60
C GLY A 202 -10.21 -4.79 16.22
N TRP A 203 -10.16 -4.46 14.93
CA TRP A 203 -10.54 -3.14 14.38
C TRP A 203 -11.84 -2.57 14.96
N GLU A 204 -12.87 -3.39 15.14
CA GLU A 204 -14.15 -2.96 15.76
C GLU A 204 -13.97 -2.26 17.10
N ARG A 205 -13.05 -2.76 17.95
CA ARG A 205 -12.79 -2.12 19.24
C ARG A 205 -12.06 -0.80 19.09
N VAL A 206 -11.13 -0.72 18.14
CA VAL A 206 -10.42 0.52 17.83
C VAL A 206 -11.41 1.56 17.29
N ARG A 207 -12.34 1.14 16.44
CA ARG A 207 -13.42 1.97 15.89
C ARG A 207 -14.32 2.51 17.00
N GLU A 208 -14.79 1.66 17.93
CA GLU A 208 -15.56 2.08 19.10
C GLU A 208 -14.81 3.14 19.95
N ASP A 209 -13.54 2.88 20.24
CA ASP A 209 -12.70 3.81 21.02
C ASP A 209 -12.55 5.17 20.28
N LEU A 210 -12.41 5.16 18.94
CA LEU A 210 -12.33 6.36 18.11
C LEU A 210 -13.66 7.12 18.06
N GLU A 211 -14.80 6.44 17.91
CA GLU A 211 -16.12 7.06 17.95
C GLU A 211 -16.41 7.73 19.30
N GLY A 212 -16.04 7.08 20.41
CA GLY A 212 -16.08 7.71 21.73
C GLY A 212 -15.21 8.97 21.80
N TRP A 213 -14.10 8.98 21.08
CA TRP A 213 -13.17 10.10 21.01
C TRP A 213 -13.64 11.26 20.10
N ARG A 214 -14.61 11.02 19.21
CA ARG A 214 -15.18 12.05 18.31
C ARG A 214 -15.68 13.28 19.07
N HIS A 215 -16.30 13.07 20.23
CA HIS A 215 -16.78 14.15 21.09
C HIS A 215 -15.63 15.02 21.63
N VAL A 216 -14.50 14.40 21.97
CA VAL A 216 -13.29 15.10 22.40
C VAL A 216 -12.69 15.90 21.25
N ALA A 217 -12.69 15.34 20.04
CA ALA A 217 -12.30 16.07 18.83
C ALA A 217 -13.22 17.29 18.60
N GLY A 218 -14.53 17.15 18.83
CA GLY A 218 -15.51 18.24 18.77
C GLY A 218 -15.23 19.40 19.73
N ILE A 219 -14.68 19.13 20.92
CA ILE A 219 -14.25 20.19 21.87
C ILE A 219 -13.08 21.00 21.29
N VAL A 220 -12.21 20.36 20.50
CA VAL A 220 -11.07 21.03 19.85
C VAL A 220 -11.52 21.83 18.62
N ASP A 221 -12.45 21.26 17.85
CA ASP A 221 -13.04 21.87 16.65
C ASP A 221 -14.44 21.26 16.39
N GLU A 222 -15.51 22.05 16.54
CA GLU A 222 -16.89 21.58 16.42
C GLU A 222 -17.20 20.93 15.06
N ARG A 223 -16.41 21.24 14.03
CA ARG A 223 -16.56 20.65 12.68
C ARG A 223 -16.33 19.15 12.65
N TRP A 224 -15.71 18.54 13.67
CA TRP A 224 -15.61 17.08 13.78
C TRP A 224 -16.95 16.39 14.08
N LEU A 225 -17.94 17.13 14.58
CA LEU A 225 -19.26 16.60 14.93
C LEU A 225 -20.24 16.64 13.75
N VAL A 226 -19.88 17.33 12.66
CA VAL A 226 -20.68 17.34 11.44
C VAL A 226 -20.40 16.04 10.70
N ASP A 227 -21.44 15.23 10.49
CA ASP A 227 -21.38 14.15 9.51
C ASP A 227 -21.50 14.78 8.13
N ASP A 228 -20.60 14.44 7.21
CA ASP A 228 -20.64 14.92 5.82
C ASP A 228 -21.77 14.24 5.01
N GLY A 229 -22.92 14.00 5.65
CA GLY A 229 -24.14 13.58 5.00
C GLY A 229 -24.70 14.74 4.17
N GLU A 230 -24.45 14.67 2.87
CA GLU A 230 -25.24 15.33 1.83
C GLU A 230 -25.31 16.86 1.92
N GLY A 231 -24.25 17.51 1.45
CA GLY A 231 -24.42 18.80 0.77
C GLY A 231 -25.07 18.56 -0.60
N GLU A 232 -26.38 18.25 -0.62
CA GLU A 232 -27.18 18.40 -1.83
C GLU A 232 -27.03 19.84 -2.35
N GLY A 233 -26.86 19.97 -3.65
CA GLY A 233 -26.68 21.25 -4.31
C GLY A 233 -27.93 22.12 -4.20
N GLU A 234 -27.85 23.22 -3.45
CA GLU A 234 -28.71 24.36 -3.70
C GLU A 234 -28.05 25.27 -4.75
N GLY A 235 -28.55 25.15 -5.97
CA GLY A 235 -28.36 26.14 -7.01
C GLY A 235 -28.98 27.47 -6.60
N GLY A 236 -28.13 28.48 -6.42
CA GLY A 236 -28.52 29.88 -6.34
C GLY A 236 -28.05 30.63 -7.58
N GLY A 237 -28.70 30.40 -8.71
CA GLY A 237 -28.65 31.35 -9.81
C GLY A 237 -29.41 32.61 -9.41
N GLN A 238 -28.78 33.78 -9.53
CA GLN A 238 -29.50 35.04 -9.68
C GLN A 238 -28.64 36.06 -10.45
N VAL A 239 -29.10 36.28 -11.69
CA VAL A 239 -29.07 37.45 -12.59
C VAL A 239 -27.72 38.09 -12.93
#